data_AF-A0A9E2Y3H0-F1
#
_entry.id   AF-A0A9E2Y3H0-F1
#
_cell.length_a   1.000
_cell.length_b   1.000
_cell.length_c   1.000
_cell.angle_alpha   90.00
_cell.angle_beta   90.00
_cell.angle_gamma   90.00
#
_symmetry.space_group_name_H-M   'P 1'
#
loop_
_entity.id
_entity.type
_entity.pdbx_description
1 polymer ?
#
loop_
_entity_poly.entity_id
_entity_poly.type
_entity_poly.pdbx_seq_one_letter_code
_entity_poly.pdbx_strand_id
1 'polypeptide(L)'
;MLATIATLGWVPGNAAKLVTMVTIWTLGFGRIRAAELAAMAVVNLIFVLMNQAALKRGIFGFDHPDLLGMPAYEFLTWGFYTLHAIRFLNGSPPRGRWIIVVIATGAFAVPFATIADRDLLFLASATLLIVLFIIYHEPMDLAYAGYMVLVGQLVEHVGQSTGQWHYPGQPWGGVPPWLLTLWAGFGLFTRRLILPLLPQRAAARPGGACGPRRPISGWPVTQHPDHTGNGCKREKHG
;
A
#
# COMPACT_ATOMS: atom_id res chain seq x y z
N MET A 1 -0.86 13.08 -1.45
CA MET A 1 -0.99 12.54 -2.83
C MET A 1 -1.22 13.64 -3.85
N LEU A 2 -2.30 14.42 -3.76
CA LEU A 2 -2.60 15.49 -4.75
C LEU A 2 -1.44 16.47 -4.97
N ALA A 3 -0.78 16.93 -3.89
CA ALA A 3 0.38 17.81 -4.02
C ALA A 3 1.58 17.13 -4.72
N THR A 4 1.79 15.81 -4.53
CA THR A 4 2.82 15.03 -5.24
C THR A 4 2.51 15.00 -6.74
N ILE A 5 1.25 14.75 -7.11
CA ILE A 5 0.79 14.74 -8.51
C ILE A 5 0.90 16.12 -9.14
N ALA A 6 0.51 17.17 -8.40
CA ALA A 6 0.68 18.56 -8.83
C ALA A 6 2.16 18.92 -9.03
N THR A 7 3.05 18.39 -8.19
CA THR A 7 4.49 18.57 -8.36
C THR A 7 4.99 17.87 -9.61
N LEU A 8 4.57 16.61 -9.82
CA LEU A 8 4.95 15.82 -10.98
C LEU A 8 4.57 16.52 -12.30
N GLY A 9 3.35 17.05 -12.40
CA GLY A 9 2.84 17.62 -13.64
C GLY A 9 3.26 19.07 -13.93
N TRP A 10 3.56 19.88 -12.90
CA TRP A 10 3.70 21.33 -13.09
C TRP A 10 4.99 21.96 -12.56
N VAL A 11 5.76 21.30 -11.69
CA VAL A 11 7.05 21.84 -11.25
C VAL A 11 8.11 21.55 -12.31
N PRO A 12 8.82 22.55 -12.86
CA PRO A 12 9.80 22.30 -13.92
C PRO A 12 11.09 21.68 -13.36
N GLY A 13 11.62 20.68 -14.06
CA GLY A 13 12.92 20.06 -13.77
C GLY A 13 12.92 19.04 -12.61
N ASN A 14 13.72 17.98 -12.76
CA ASN A 14 13.72 16.85 -11.83
C ASN A 14 14.24 17.21 -10.44
N ALA A 15 15.23 18.08 -10.34
CA ALA A 15 15.79 18.51 -9.06
C ALA A 15 14.75 19.28 -8.24
N ALA A 16 14.02 20.22 -8.87
CA ALA A 16 12.96 20.96 -8.19
C ALA A 16 11.81 20.02 -7.78
N LYS A 17 11.39 19.10 -8.67
CA LYS A 17 10.40 18.06 -8.33
C LYS A 17 10.82 17.24 -7.13
N LEU A 18 12.06 16.73 -7.10
CA LEU A 18 12.58 15.95 -5.98
C LEU A 18 12.51 16.75 -4.68
N VAL A 19 13.01 17.99 -4.66
CA VAL A 19 12.99 18.85 -3.46
C VAL A 19 11.56 19.10 -2.99
N THR A 20 10.65 19.47 -3.90
CA THR A 20 9.25 19.74 -3.58
C THR A 20 8.54 18.48 -3.08
N MET A 21 8.75 17.34 -3.74
CA MET A 21 8.19 16.05 -3.33
C MET A 21 8.68 15.64 -1.94
N VAL A 22 10.00 15.65 -1.70
CA VAL A 22 10.58 15.34 -0.38
C VAL A 22 9.98 16.25 0.69
N THR A 23 9.84 17.55 0.42
CA THR A 23 9.21 18.50 1.34
C THR A 23 7.77 18.11 1.65
N ILE A 24 6.95 17.85 0.62
CA ILE A 24 5.55 17.41 0.77
C ILE A 24 5.47 16.10 1.56
N TRP A 25 6.38 15.16 1.32
CA TRP A 25 6.37 13.85 1.96
C TRP A 25 6.77 13.93 3.43
N THR A 26 7.81 14.70 3.75
CA THR A 26 8.25 14.96 5.13
C THR A 26 7.14 15.64 5.92
N LEU A 27 6.48 16.65 5.35
CA LEU A 27 5.36 17.34 6.00
C LEU A 27 4.12 16.44 6.12
N GLY A 28 3.78 15.70 5.06
CA GLY A 28 2.56 14.88 5.00
C GLY A 28 2.62 13.63 5.87
N PHE A 29 3.79 13.03 6.04
CA PHE A 29 3.97 11.87 6.91
C PHE A 29 4.40 12.22 8.33
N GLY A 30 4.98 13.40 8.57
CA GLY A 30 5.57 13.73 9.85
C GLY A 30 6.64 12.70 10.24
N ARG A 31 6.53 12.11 11.44
CA ARG A 31 7.52 11.13 11.93
C ARG A 31 7.41 9.80 11.17
N ILE A 32 8.47 9.45 10.45
CA ILE A 32 8.67 8.14 9.80
C ILE A 32 9.51 7.25 10.72
N ARG A 33 9.04 6.04 11.02
CA ARG A 33 9.75 5.07 11.86
C ARG A 33 10.85 4.37 11.07
N ALA A 34 11.87 3.87 11.75
CA ALA A 34 12.97 3.13 11.12
C ALA A 34 12.49 1.93 10.28
N ALA A 35 11.50 1.18 10.77
CA ALA A 35 10.91 0.06 10.02
C ALA A 35 10.15 0.51 8.76
N GLU A 36 9.45 1.65 8.82
CA GLU A 36 8.80 2.22 7.63
C GLU A 36 9.85 2.67 6.61
N LEU A 37 10.91 3.35 7.06
CA LEU A 37 12.01 3.79 6.21
C LEU A 37 12.74 2.61 5.55
N ALA A 38 12.99 1.53 6.30
CA ALA A 38 13.59 0.31 5.76
C ALA A 38 12.69 -0.34 4.70
N ALA A 39 11.38 -0.45 4.96
CA ALA A 39 10.42 -0.95 3.98
C ALA A 39 10.38 -0.08 2.71
N MET A 40 10.36 1.25 2.86
CA MET A 40 10.43 2.19 1.73
C MET A 40 11.70 1.98 0.91
N ALA A 41 12.87 1.88 1.56
CA ALA A 41 14.14 1.67 0.89
C ALA A 41 14.18 0.36 0.08
N VAL A 42 13.66 -0.73 0.65
CA VAL A 42 13.58 -2.03 -0.04
C VAL A 42 12.65 -1.96 -1.26
N VAL A 43 11.46 -1.35 -1.11
CA VAL A 43 10.52 -1.16 -2.23
C VAL A 43 11.15 -0.32 -3.33
N ASN A 44 11.75 0.82 -2.98
CA ASN A 44 12.42 1.68 -3.92
C ASN A 44 13.52 0.94 -4.69
N LEU A 45 14.35 0.17 -4.01
CA LEU A 45 15.40 -0.62 -4.66
C LEU A 45 14.81 -1.63 -5.67
N ILE A 46 13.75 -2.35 -5.30
CA ILE A 46 13.09 -3.31 -6.20
C ILE A 46 12.56 -2.59 -7.44
N PHE A 47 11.86 -1.46 -7.27
CA PHE A 47 11.28 -0.73 -8.39
C PHE A 47 12.32 -0.03 -9.27
N VAL A 48 13.43 0.43 -8.69
CA VAL A 48 14.59 0.90 -9.46
C VAL A 48 15.09 -0.21 -10.38
N LEU A 49 15.27 -1.44 -9.87
CA LEU A 49 15.70 -2.58 -10.69
C LEU A 49 14.68 -2.95 -11.77
N MET A 50 13.39 -2.92 -11.45
CA MET A 50 12.32 -3.18 -12.42
C MET A 50 12.26 -2.11 -13.51
N ASN A 51 12.39 -0.82 -13.16
CA ASN A 51 12.44 0.28 -14.11
C ASN A 51 13.66 0.14 -15.03
N GLN A 52 14.83 -0.22 -14.49
CA GLN A 52 16.00 -0.51 -15.32
C GLN A 52 15.75 -1.63 -16.33
N ALA A 53 15.07 -2.71 -15.92
CA ALA A 53 14.72 -3.80 -16.82
C ALA A 53 13.72 -3.35 -17.90
N ALA A 54 12.72 -2.56 -17.52
CA ALA A 54 11.71 -2.03 -18.44
C ALA A 54 12.29 -1.04 -19.45
N LEU A 55 13.20 -0.15 -19.02
CA LEU A 55 13.93 0.77 -19.89
C LEU A 55 14.80 0.03 -20.90
N LYS A 56 15.56 -0.98 -20.47
CA LYS A 56 16.37 -1.82 -21.37
C LYS A 56 15.55 -2.57 -22.41
N ARG A 57 14.29 -2.88 -22.10
CA ARG A 57 13.35 -3.55 -23.02
C ARG A 57 12.56 -2.58 -23.87
N GLY A 58 12.69 -1.26 -23.64
CA GLY A 58 11.89 -0.25 -24.31
C GLY A 58 10.39 -0.41 -24.04
N ILE A 59 9.98 -0.91 -22.86
CA ILE A 59 8.55 -1.02 -22.50
C ILE A 59 7.96 0.37 -22.26
N PHE A 60 8.77 1.28 -21.70
CA PHE A 60 8.50 2.71 -21.58
C PHE A 60 9.84 3.47 -21.56
N GLY A 61 9.79 4.80 -21.71
CA GLY A 61 10.97 5.67 -21.62
C GLY A 61 10.65 6.97 -20.88
N PHE A 62 11.63 7.52 -20.16
CA PHE A 62 11.52 8.86 -19.56
C PHE A 62 11.97 9.91 -20.57
N ASP A 63 11.24 11.03 -20.65
CA ASP A 63 11.56 12.11 -21.60
C ASP A 63 12.72 12.99 -21.11
N HIS A 64 12.89 13.08 -19.79
CA HIS A 64 13.92 13.87 -19.13
C HIS A 64 14.63 13.04 -18.04
N PRO A 65 15.44 12.04 -18.38
CA PRO A 65 16.16 11.24 -17.40
C PRO A 65 17.37 11.99 -16.81
N ASP A 66 17.77 11.65 -15.59
CA ASP A 66 19.01 12.13 -14.97
C ASP A 66 19.94 10.99 -14.52
N LEU A 67 19.52 10.14 -13.56
CA LEU A 67 20.32 9.12 -12.92
C LEU A 67 19.89 7.74 -13.43
N LEU A 68 20.85 6.99 -13.99
CA LEU A 68 20.62 5.65 -14.55
C LEU A 68 19.51 5.62 -15.63
N GLY A 69 19.24 6.73 -16.33
CA GLY A 69 18.15 6.77 -17.31
C GLY A 69 16.76 6.97 -16.70
N MET A 70 16.67 7.38 -15.44
CA MET A 70 15.42 7.71 -14.73
C MET A 70 15.53 9.12 -14.10
N PRO A 71 14.43 9.83 -13.83
CA PRO A 71 14.42 11.02 -12.99
C PRO A 71 14.80 10.73 -11.53
N ALA A 72 15.46 11.66 -10.85
CA ALA A 72 16.05 11.41 -9.53
C ALA A 72 14.99 11.13 -8.46
N TYR A 73 13.80 11.71 -8.61
CA TYR A 73 12.68 11.46 -7.70
C TYR A 73 12.16 10.02 -7.78
N GLU A 74 12.30 9.31 -8.90
CA GLU A 74 11.84 7.92 -9.06
C GLU A 74 12.46 6.97 -8.05
N PHE A 75 13.69 7.25 -7.61
CA PHE A 75 14.40 6.46 -6.60
C PHE A 75 13.72 6.48 -5.23
N LEU A 76 12.79 7.40 -4.98
CA LEU A 76 12.11 7.56 -3.69
C LEU A 76 10.60 7.38 -3.77
N THR A 77 10.02 7.56 -4.97
CA THR A 77 8.58 7.63 -5.21
C THR A 77 7.82 6.38 -4.81
N TRP A 78 8.34 5.18 -5.09
CA TRP A 78 7.62 3.93 -4.86
C TRP A 78 7.42 3.61 -3.37
N GLY A 79 8.45 3.85 -2.56
CA GLY A 79 8.38 3.76 -1.11
C GLY A 79 7.39 4.78 -0.54
N PHE A 80 7.35 6.01 -1.10
CA PHE A 80 6.33 6.99 -0.73
C PHE A 80 4.91 6.45 -1.00
N TYR A 81 4.64 5.89 -2.19
CA TYR A 81 3.32 5.34 -2.51
C TYR A 81 2.93 4.18 -1.58
N THR A 82 3.86 3.27 -1.28
CA THR A 82 3.64 2.19 -0.30
C THR A 82 3.26 2.73 1.06
N LEU A 83 4.05 3.65 1.62
CA LEU A 83 3.78 4.22 2.93
C LEU A 83 2.47 5.03 2.93
N HIS A 84 2.18 5.71 1.82
CA HIS A 84 0.94 6.46 1.65
C HIS A 84 -0.28 5.56 1.72
N ALA A 85 -0.30 4.46 0.96
CA ALA A 85 -1.39 3.50 0.98
C ALA A 85 -1.59 2.89 2.36
N ILE A 86 -0.49 2.48 3.02
CA ILE A 86 -0.52 1.90 4.37
C ILE A 86 -1.17 2.86 5.37
N ARG A 87 -0.73 4.12 5.38
CA ARG A 87 -1.22 5.11 6.35
C ARG A 87 -2.61 5.65 6.02
N PHE A 88 -2.94 5.78 4.73
CA PHE A 88 -4.24 6.27 4.28
C PHE A 88 -5.35 5.26 4.56
N LEU A 89 -5.14 3.99 4.22
CA LEU A 89 -6.15 2.94 4.43
C LEU A 89 -6.14 2.41 5.86
N ASN A 90 -4.99 2.45 6.56
CA ASN A 90 -4.84 2.14 7.98
C ASN A 90 -5.53 0.82 8.42
N GLY A 91 -5.57 -0.16 7.52
CA GLY A 91 -6.18 -1.46 7.78
C GLY A 91 -5.31 -2.33 8.68
N SER A 92 -5.93 -3.24 9.43
CA SER A 92 -5.20 -4.26 10.19
C SER A 92 -4.39 -5.17 9.26
N PRO A 93 -3.19 -5.62 9.70
CA PRO A 93 -2.41 -6.58 8.92
C PRO A 93 -3.23 -7.84 8.65
N PRO A 94 -3.14 -8.38 7.43
CA PRO A 94 -3.75 -9.66 7.13
C PRO A 94 -3.18 -10.77 8.00
N ARG A 95 -4.01 -11.77 8.28
CA ARG A 95 -3.54 -13.07 8.79
C ARG A 95 -3.16 -13.94 7.60
N GLY A 96 -2.24 -14.89 7.80
CA GLY A 96 -1.90 -15.87 6.78
C GLY A 96 -0.48 -16.39 6.86
N ARG A 97 -0.17 -17.37 6.01
CA ARG A 97 1.17 -17.94 5.89
C ARG A 97 2.00 -17.06 4.95
N TRP A 98 2.95 -16.31 5.50
CA TRP A 98 3.77 -15.35 4.75
C TRP A 98 4.46 -15.98 3.53
N ILE A 99 4.87 -17.24 3.62
CA ILE A 99 5.54 -17.96 2.53
C ILE A 99 4.66 -18.08 1.27
N ILE A 100 3.35 -18.24 1.43
CA ILE A 100 2.41 -18.30 0.30
C ILE A 100 2.35 -16.93 -0.38
N VAL A 101 2.37 -15.84 0.40
CA VAL A 101 2.39 -14.47 -0.12
C VAL A 101 3.67 -14.21 -0.91
N VAL A 102 4.83 -14.66 -0.44
CA VAL A 102 6.10 -14.53 -1.17
C VAL A 102 6.05 -15.27 -2.49
N ILE A 103 5.61 -16.54 -2.48
CA ILE A 103 5.48 -17.34 -3.71
C ILE A 103 4.51 -16.66 -4.68
N ALA A 104 3.36 -16.20 -4.19
CA ALA A 104 2.39 -15.45 -4.99
C ALA A 104 2.96 -14.15 -5.57
N THR A 105 3.75 -13.40 -4.78
CA THR A 105 4.42 -12.17 -5.23
C THR A 105 5.42 -12.49 -6.34
N GLY A 106 6.23 -13.53 -6.16
CA GLY A 106 7.17 -14.00 -7.18
C GLY A 106 6.46 -14.43 -8.46
N ALA A 107 5.41 -15.26 -8.35
CA ALA A 107 4.61 -15.70 -9.49
C ALA A 107 3.96 -14.52 -10.23
N PHE A 108 3.47 -13.51 -9.51
CA PHE A 108 2.90 -12.30 -10.11
C PHE A 108 3.94 -11.40 -10.79
N ALA A 109 5.17 -11.37 -10.27
CA ALA A 109 6.25 -10.58 -10.86
C ALA A 109 6.82 -11.20 -12.15
N VAL A 110 6.75 -12.53 -12.30
CA VAL A 110 7.32 -13.24 -13.47
C VAL A 110 6.79 -12.70 -14.81
N PRO A 111 5.48 -12.54 -15.05
CA PRO A 111 4.97 -11.96 -16.30
C PRO A 111 5.62 -10.62 -16.67
N PHE A 112 5.73 -9.68 -15.72
CA PHE A 112 6.37 -8.39 -15.94
C PHE A 112 7.87 -8.51 -16.27
N ALA A 113 8.51 -9.56 -15.75
CA ALA A 113 9.91 -9.85 -16.01
C ALA A 113 10.15 -10.70 -17.27
N THR A 114 9.15 -11.30 -17.92
CA THR A 114 9.39 -12.23 -19.05
C THR A 114 8.57 -11.94 -20.31
N ILE A 115 7.42 -11.28 -20.19
CA ILE A 115 6.51 -11.03 -21.31
C ILE A 115 6.70 -9.62 -21.84
N ALA A 116 7.11 -9.49 -23.11
CA ALA A 116 7.25 -8.21 -23.79
C ALA A 116 5.97 -7.77 -24.52
N ASP A 117 5.15 -8.73 -24.94
CA ASP A 117 3.85 -8.47 -25.56
C ASP A 117 2.86 -7.90 -24.54
N ARG A 118 2.22 -6.78 -24.88
CA ARG A 118 1.44 -5.98 -23.92
C ARG A 118 0.11 -6.63 -23.58
N ASP A 119 -0.52 -7.24 -24.56
CA ASP A 119 -1.84 -7.85 -24.41
C ASP A 119 -1.71 -9.17 -23.65
N LEU A 120 -0.69 -9.96 -23.98
CA LEU A 120 -0.35 -11.17 -23.23
C LEU A 120 0.09 -10.84 -21.79
N LEU A 121 0.86 -9.76 -21.58
CA LEU A 121 1.23 -9.31 -20.23
C LEU A 121 0.00 -8.91 -19.42
N PHE A 122 -0.91 -8.12 -20.01
CA PHE A 122 -2.16 -7.75 -19.36
C PHE A 122 -2.99 -8.98 -19.01
N LEU A 123 -3.20 -9.90 -19.97
CA LEU A 123 -3.97 -11.11 -19.75
C LEU A 123 -3.37 -11.98 -18.64
N ALA A 124 -2.07 -12.28 -18.70
CA ALA A 124 -1.39 -13.12 -17.72
C ALA A 124 -1.44 -12.52 -16.31
N SER A 125 -1.14 -11.21 -16.19
CA SER A 125 -1.19 -10.52 -14.90
C SER A 125 -2.62 -10.38 -14.37
N ALA A 126 -3.62 -10.14 -15.23
CA ALA A 126 -5.03 -10.09 -14.85
C ALA A 126 -5.51 -11.45 -14.34
N THR A 127 -5.21 -12.54 -15.04
CA THR A 127 -5.57 -13.90 -14.62
C THR A 127 -4.96 -14.24 -13.26
N LEU A 128 -3.67 -13.97 -13.06
CA LEU A 128 -3.03 -14.19 -11.76
C LEU A 128 -3.68 -13.33 -10.66
N LEU A 129 -3.94 -12.06 -10.93
CA LEU A 129 -4.58 -11.17 -9.96
C LEU A 129 -5.98 -11.65 -9.56
N ILE A 130 -6.79 -12.13 -10.50
CA ILE A 130 -8.11 -12.71 -10.23
C ILE A 130 -7.97 -13.94 -9.32
N VAL A 131 -7.06 -14.87 -9.64
CA VAL A 131 -6.78 -16.05 -8.80
C VAL A 131 -6.36 -15.62 -7.40
N LEU A 132 -5.50 -14.60 -7.29
CA LEU A 132 -5.05 -14.08 -6.00
C LEU A 132 -6.18 -13.44 -5.21
N PHE A 133 -7.15 -12.75 -5.83
CA PHE A 133 -8.33 -12.25 -5.12
C PHE A 133 -9.32 -13.35 -4.69
N ILE A 134 -9.42 -14.43 -5.47
CA ILE A 134 -10.19 -15.61 -5.05
C ILE A 134 -9.55 -16.24 -3.80
N ILE A 135 -8.22 -16.33 -3.77
CA ILE A 135 -7.47 -16.85 -2.61
C ILE A 135 -7.54 -15.86 -1.43
N TYR A 136 -7.29 -14.58 -1.69
CA TYR A 136 -7.26 -13.47 -0.73
C TYR A 136 -8.54 -12.65 -0.84
N HIS A 137 -9.59 -13.11 -0.16
CA HIS A 137 -10.93 -12.54 -0.23
C HIS A 137 -11.24 -11.56 0.92
N GLU A 138 -10.23 -10.87 1.47
CA GLU A 138 -10.49 -9.87 2.50
C GLU A 138 -10.87 -8.52 1.85
N PRO A 139 -11.93 -7.83 2.31
CA PRO A 139 -12.34 -6.54 1.71
C PRO A 139 -11.22 -5.49 1.68
N MET A 140 -10.31 -5.56 2.64
CA MET A 140 -9.17 -4.66 2.72
C MET A 140 -8.11 -4.95 1.64
N ASP A 141 -8.02 -6.16 1.09
CA ASP A 141 -7.16 -6.42 -0.08
C ASP A 141 -7.67 -5.68 -1.32
N LEU A 142 -8.99 -5.73 -1.54
CA LEU A 142 -9.65 -5.00 -2.62
C LEU A 142 -9.50 -3.48 -2.42
N ALA A 143 -9.62 -2.99 -1.18
CA ALA A 143 -9.41 -1.57 -0.88
C ALA A 143 -7.98 -1.12 -1.21
N TYR A 144 -6.96 -1.88 -0.83
CA TYR A 144 -5.56 -1.56 -1.15
C TYR A 144 -5.28 -1.61 -2.65
N ALA A 145 -5.74 -2.66 -3.33
CA ALA A 145 -5.56 -2.80 -4.76
C ALA A 145 -6.29 -1.70 -5.54
N GLY A 146 -7.58 -1.48 -5.25
CA GLY A 146 -8.37 -0.45 -5.91
C GLY A 146 -7.84 0.96 -5.67
N TYR A 147 -7.43 1.26 -4.43
CA TYR A 147 -6.81 2.54 -4.11
C TYR A 147 -5.51 2.76 -4.91
N MET A 148 -4.66 1.75 -4.99
CA MET A 148 -3.40 1.85 -5.72
C MET A 148 -3.60 1.91 -7.23
N VAL A 149 -4.65 1.27 -7.77
CA VAL A 149 -5.06 1.49 -9.16
C VAL A 149 -5.41 2.96 -9.40
N LEU A 150 -6.23 3.57 -8.53
CA LEU A 150 -6.62 4.98 -8.69
C LEU A 150 -5.41 5.93 -8.61
N VAL A 151 -4.55 5.72 -7.61
CA VAL A 151 -3.29 6.48 -7.46
C VAL A 151 -2.42 6.30 -8.70
N GLY A 152 -2.22 5.05 -9.12
CA GLY A 152 -1.41 4.71 -10.27
C GLY A 152 -1.91 5.36 -11.54
N GLN A 153 -3.18 5.17 -11.88
CA GLN A 153 -3.79 5.79 -13.06
C GLN A 153 -3.62 7.31 -13.06
N LEU A 154 -3.76 7.97 -11.91
CA LEU A 154 -3.56 9.41 -11.81
C LEU A 154 -2.09 9.82 -12.05
N VAL A 155 -1.14 9.07 -11.49
CA VAL A 155 0.29 9.29 -11.70
C VAL A 155 0.67 9.05 -13.16
N GLU A 156 0.23 7.96 -13.77
CA GLU A 156 0.56 7.60 -15.15
C GLU A 156 -0.03 8.57 -16.16
N HIS A 157 -1.31 8.94 -16.01
CA HIS A 157 -1.92 9.90 -16.93
C HIS A 157 -1.32 11.30 -16.78
N VAL A 158 -1.02 11.75 -15.56
CA VAL A 158 -0.35 13.05 -15.37
C VAL A 158 1.08 13.01 -15.91
N GLY A 159 1.85 11.96 -15.59
CA GLY A 159 3.22 11.81 -16.11
C GLY A 159 3.26 11.77 -17.63
N GLN A 160 2.40 10.98 -18.27
CA GLN A 160 2.35 10.86 -19.72
C GLN A 160 1.83 12.13 -20.40
N SER A 161 0.75 12.75 -19.90
CA SER A 161 0.19 13.98 -20.49
C SER A 161 1.08 15.21 -20.30
N THR A 162 1.99 15.21 -19.33
CA THR A 162 2.94 16.30 -19.06
C THR A 162 4.37 16.00 -19.51
N GLY A 163 4.56 14.97 -20.36
CA GLY A 163 5.85 14.66 -20.97
C GLY A 163 6.92 14.25 -19.96
N GLN A 164 6.56 13.47 -18.95
CA GLN A 164 7.52 12.88 -18.00
C GLN A 164 8.06 11.56 -18.50
N TRP A 165 7.18 10.78 -19.12
CA TRP A 165 7.50 9.52 -19.77
C TRP A 165 6.52 9.23 -20.89
N HIS A 166 6.92 8.32 -21.76
CA HIS A 166 6.10 7.84 -22.86
C HIS A 166 6.09 6.31 -22.92
N TYR A 167 5.02 5.78 -23.49
CA TYR A 167 4.90 4.36 -23.84
C TYR A 167 4.94 4.24 -25.37
N PRO A 168 5.77 3.35 -25.95
CA PRO A 168 5.79 3.15 -27.40
C PRO A 168 4.41 2.74 -27.93
N GLY A 169 4.17 2.82 -29.23
CA GLY A 169 2.96 2.25 -29.85
C GLY A 169 1.62 2.89 -29.44
N GLN A 170 1.63 4.07 -28.80
CA GLN A 170 0.45 4.90 -28.51
C GLN A 170 -0.78 4.11 -28.01
N PRO A 171 -0.71 3.51 -26.80
CA PRO A 171 -1.84 2.77 -26.24
C PRO A 171 -3.07 3.66 -26.11
N TRP A 172 -4.26 3.05 -26.19
CA TRP A 172 -5.51 3.78 -26.05
C TRP A 172 -5.59 4.48 -24.68
N GLY A 173 -5.87 5.79 -24.68
CA GLY A 173 -5.86 6.61 -23.46
C GLY A 173 -4.47 7.04 -22.97
N GLY A 174 -3.39 6.70 -23.69
CA GLY A 174 -2.02 7.11 -23.38
C GLY A 174 -1.27 6.20 -22.40
N VAL A 175 -1.98 5.32 -21.69
CA VAL A 175 -1.44 4.44 -20.64
C VAL A 175 -1.77 2.98 -20.94
N PRO A 176 -0.79 2.05 -20.97
CA PRO A 176 -1.04 0.64 -21.22
C PRO A 176 -1.95 -0.04 -20.17
N PRO A 177 -2.84 -0.96 -20.56
CA PRO A 177 -3.79 -1.61 -19.64
C PRO A 177 -3.12 -2.50 -18.59
N TRP A 178 -1.93 -3.07 -18.86
CA TRP A 178 -1.17 -3.86 -17.88
C TRP A 178 -0.72 -3.04 -16.67
N LEU A 179 -0.73 -1.71 -16.73
CA LEU A 179 -0.48 -0.89 -15.54
C LEU A 179 -1.60 -1.02 -14.52
N LEU A 180 -2.85 -1.25 -14.94
CA LEU A 180 -3.95 -1.50 -14.01
C LEU A 180 -3.66 -2.71 -13.13
N THR A 181 -3.22 -3.82 -13.73
CA THR A 181 -2.90 -5.04 -13.00
C THR A 181 -1.63 -4.86 -12.17
N LEU A 182 -0.59 -4.17 -12.68
CA LEU A 182 0.60 -3.82 -11.91
C LEU A 182 0.26 -3.06 -10.63
N TRP A 183 -0.50 -1.95 -10.74
CA TRP A 183 -0.87 -1.10 -9.62
C TRP A 183 -1.80 -1.83 -8.63
N ALA A 184 -2.73 -2.65 -9.11
CA ALA A 184 -3.57 -3.49 -8.27
C ALA A 184 -2.75 -4.53 -7.49
N GLY A 185 -1.85 -5.23 -8.18
CA GLY A 185 -0.93 -6.19 -7.56
C GLY A 185 -0.03 -5.52 -6.53
N PHE A 186 0.52 -4.34 -6.84
CA PHE A 186 1.34 -3.57 -5.92
C PHE A 186 0.57 -3.18 -4.64
N GLY A 187 -0.70 -2.78 -4.76
CA GLY A 187 -1.57 -2.56 -3.60
C GLY A 187 -1.81 -3.81 -2.78
N LEU A 188 -2.18 -4.91 -3.44
CA LEU A 188 -2.39 -6.21 -2.78
C LEU A 188 -1.15 -6.67 -1.99
N PHE A 189 0.02 -6.65 -2.62
CA PHE A 189 1.27 -7.08 -1.97
C PHE A 189 1.80 -6.06 -0.96
N THR A 190 1.52 -4.77 -1.11
CA THR A 190 1.77 -3.80 -0.03
C THR A 190 1.05 -4.22 1.26
N ARG A 191 -0.23 -4.61 1.16
CA ARG A 191 -0.98 -5.10 2.31
C ARG A 191 -0.51 -6.46 2.82
N ARG A 192 -0.26 -7.41 1.93
CA ARG A 192 -0.02 -8.81 2.31
C ARG A 192 1.44 -9.10 2.67
N LEU A 193 2.40 -8.38 2.07
CA LEU A 193 3.84 -8.61 2.24
C LEU A 193 4.48 -7.57 3.16
N ILE A 194 4.17 -6.28 2.97
CA ILE A 194 4.89 -5.19 3.65
C ILE A 194 4.26 -4.86 5.01
N LEU A 195 2.94 -4.64 5.05
CA LEU A 195 2.25 -4.24 6.26
C LEU A 195 2.47 -5.17 7.47
N PRO A 196 2.51 -6.52 7.34
CA PRO A 196 2.78 -7.41 8.47
C PRO A 196 4.19 -7.27 9.07
N LEU A 197 5.14 -6.73 8.31
CA LEU A 197 6.53 -6.51 8.77
C LEU A 197 6.68 -5.22 9.58
N LEU A 198 5.68 -4.34 9.55
CA LEU A 198 5.72 -3.08 10.26
C LEU A 198 5.29 -3.24 11.74
N PRO A 199 5.96 -2.55 12.67
CA PRO A 199 5.55 -2.54 14.08
C PRO A 199 4.12 -2.02 14.23
N GLN A 200 3.22 -2.89 14.67
CA GLN A 200 1.85 -2.52 14.93
C GLN A 200 1.83 -1.54 16.10
N ARG A 201 1.13 -0.41 15.93
CA ARG A 201 0.75 0.39 17.10
C ARG A 201 -0.12 -0.55 17.92
N ALA A 202 0.34 -0.93 19.12
CA ALA A 202 -0.52 -1.61 20.08
C ALA A 202 -1.81 -0.79 20.13
N ALA A 203 -2.90 -1.34 19.62
CA ALA A 203 -4.18 -0.65 19.64
C ALA A 203 -4.38 -0.27 21.11
N ALA A 204 -4.42 1.04 21.39
CA ALA A 204 -4.67 1.50 22.75
C ALA A 204 -5.94 0.77 23.17
N ARG A 205 -5.83 -0.17 24.11
CA ARG A 205 -6.97 -0.99 24.54
C ARG A 205 -8.06 0.03 24.86
N PRO A 206 -9.19 0.05 24.11
CA PRO A 206 -10.26 0.99 24.37
C PRO A 206 -10.56 0.84 25.84
N GLY A 207 -10.37 1.94 26.57
CA GLY A 207 -10.10 1.94 27.99
C GLY A 207 -10.98 0.94 28.71
N GLY A 208 -10.35 0.00 29.40
CA GLY A 208 -10.99 -0.73 30.47
C GLY A 208 -11.43 0.28 31.53
N ALA A 209 -12.55 0.94 31.30
CA ALA A 209 -13.39 1.54 32.31
C ALA A 209 -14.09 0.39 33.06
N CYS A 210 -13.29 -0.48 33.65
CA CYS A 210 -13.69 -1.34 34.74
C CYS A 210 -12.60 -1.22 35.81
N GLY A 211 -12.29 0.04 36.15
CA GLY A 211 -11.71 0.29 37.46
C GLY A 211 -12.74 -0.17 38.49
N PRO A 212 -12.39 -1.01 39.47
CA PRO A 212 -13.28 -1.26 40.59
C PRO A 212 -13.60 0.09 41.21
N ARG A 213 -14.90 0.40 41.37
CA ARG A 213 -15.30 1.46 42.29
C ARG A 213 -14.61 1.13 43.60
N ARG A 214 -13.61 1.92 44.00
CA ARG A 214 -13.11 1.84 45.37
C ARG A 214 -14.34 2.07 46.24
N PRO A 215 -14.69 1.13 47.15
CA PRO A 215 -15.69 1.43 48.14
C PRO A 215 -15.17 2.64 48.91
N ILE A 216 -15.99 3.69 48.96
CA ILE A 216 -15.73 4.85 49.80
C ILE A 216 -15.74 4.31 51.22
N SER A 217 -14.55 4.15 51.81
CA SER A 217 -14.38 3.84 53.22
C SER A 217 -14.94 5.01 54.02
N GLY A 218 -16.08 4.81 54.69
CA GLY A 218 -16.61 5.86 55.55
C GLY A 218 -17.99 5.65 56.17
N TRP A 219 -18.71 4.55 55.90
CA TRP A 219 -19.99 4.28 56.58
C TRP A 219 -20.01 2.88 57.19
N PRO A 220 -20.35 2.75 58.50
CA PRO A 220 -20.59 1.46 59.11
C PRO A 220 -21.88 0.89 58.54
N VAL A 221 -21.76 -0.09 57.64
CA VAL A 221 -22.90 -0.90 57.19
C VAL A 221 -23.12 -1.97 58.24
N THR A 222 -24.18 -1.81 59.01
CA THR A 222 -24.80 -2.86 59.81
C THR A 222 -25.10 -4.06 58.92
N GLN A 223 -24.52 -5.22 59.26
CA GLN A 223 -24.80 -6.48 58.61
C GLN A 223 -26.27 -6.86 58.82
N HIS A 224 -27.03 -6.96 57.74
CA HIS A 224 -28.33 -7.63 57.74
C HIS A 224 -28.16 -9.00 57.05
N PRO A 225 -28.55 -10.12 57.71
CA PRO A 225 -28.52 -11.42 57.09
C PRO A 225 -29.81 -11.59 56.28
N ASP A 226 -29.74 -11.46 54.96
CA ASP A 226 -30.84 -11.88 54.08
C ASP A 226 -30.46 -13.12 53.27
N HIS A 227 -31.13 -14.18 53.71
CA HIS A 227 -31.54 -15.38 53.03
C HIS A 227 -31.78 -15.26 51.51
N THR A 228 -31.26 -16.26 50.79
CA THR A 228 -31.89 -16.99 49.67
C THR A 228 -32.44 -16.20 48.48
N GLY A 229 -31.92 -16.52 47.28
CA GLY A 229 -32.79 -16.67 46.12
C GLY A 229 -32.22 -16.27 44.77
N ASN A 230 -32.20 -17.25 43.87
CA ASN A 230 -32.41 -17.13 42.41
C ASN A 230 -31.28 -16.44 41.62
N GLY A 231 -30.56 -17.09 40.70
CA GLY A 231 -31.07 -18.01 39.68
C GLY A 231 -30.81 -17.41 38.30
N CYS A 232 -29.53 -17.28 37.91
CA CYS A 232 -29.18 -16.79 36.57
C CYS A 232 -29.33 -17.96 35.57
N LYS A 233 -30.52 -18.05 34.96
CA LYS A 233 -30.83 -19.00 33.88
C LYS A 233 -29.87 -18.80 32.71
N ARG A 234 -29.15 -19.87 32.35
CA ARG A 234 -28.56 -20.08 31.02
C ARG A 234 -29.70 -20.24 30.02
N GLU A 235 -29.90 -19.26 29.16
CA GLU A 235 -30.63 -19.46 27.91
C GLU A 235 -29.78 -20.33 26.98
N LYS A 236 -30.23 -21.57 26.80
CA LYS A 236 -29.88 -22.37 25.63
C LYS A 236 -30.79 -21.92 24.50
N HIS A 237 -30.24 -21.31 23.47
CA HIS A 237 -30.85 -21.36 22.14
C HIS A 237 -30.05 -22.32 21.29
N GLY A 238 -30.76 -23.34 20.81
CA GLY A 238 -30.27 -24.36 19.88
C GLY A 238 -30.27 -23.88 18.44
#